data_AF-A7YXD2-F1
#
_entry.id   AF-A7YXD2-F1
#
_cell.length_a   1.000
_cell.length_b   1.000
_cell.length_c   1.000
_cell.angle_alpha   90.00
_cell.angle_beta   90.00
_cell.angle_gamma   90.00
#
_symmetry.space_group_name_H-M   'P 1'
#
loop_
_entity.id
_entity.type
_entity.pdbx_description
1 polymer ?
#
loop_
_entity_poly.entity_id
_entity_poly.type
_entity_poly.pdbx_seq_one_letter_code
_entity_poly.pdbx_strand_id
1 'polypeptide(L)'
;MVSEAHLQQAMLLKKVVDAMKDLCKDVNFDCSEKGLQVQSMDSSHVALVSLLLRESAFSEFKCDRPTSLGMNVDSLGKIPKMCGQNDSLKLRWQNDADIVSFQCESGEDDRIADFELKLMQIESEHMEIPEQHYKVVAKLPSAEFQKICRDLKEFGETMQVKASKEGITFSVQGDMGAGNVMLKPREAEKPEEKVTLTVHEPVSATFALRYLVNFAKAAPLCGTVELGLGPDAPLLVRYNLENTDNGHMQ
;
A
#
# COMPACT_ATOMS: atom_id res chain seq x y z
N MET A 1 4.59 -22.18 19.95
CA MET A 1 3.92 -21.78 18.69
C MET A 1 4.86 -20.84 17.98
N VAL A 2 5.11 -21.01 16.68
CA VAL A 2 6.05 -20.19 15.92
C VAL A 2 5.37 -19.60 14.69
N SER A 3 5.58 -18.30 14.47
CA SER A 3 5.37 -17.64 13.19
C SER A 3 6.70 -17.08 12.68
N GLU A 4 7.08 -17.46 11.47
CA GLU A 4 8.31 -17.03 10.82
C GLU A 4 8.01 -16.64 9.37
N ALA A 5 8.49 -15.47 8.96
CA ALA A 5 8.32 -14.96 7.61
C ALA A 5 9.65 -14.35 7.12
N HIS A 6 10.19 -14.87 6.02
CA HIS A 6 11.47 -14.44 5.45
C HIS A 6 11.23 -13.72 4.14
N LEU A 7 11.50 -12.42 4.12
CA LEU A 7 11.50 -11.59 2.92
C LEU A 7 12.90 -11.63 2.30
N GLN A 8 12.98 -11.93 1.00
CA GLN A 8 14.23 -11.84 0.26
C GLN A 8 14.80 -10.41 0.24
N GLN A 9 13.92 -9.40 0.24
CA GLN A 9 14.31 -7.99 0.27
C GLN A 9 13.57 -7.23 1.38
N ALA A 10 14.32 -6.76 2.38
CA ALA A 10 13.82 -5.93 3.48
C ALA A 10 13.12 -4.65 2.98
N MET A 11 13.53 -4.18 1.80
CA MET A 11 12.97 -2.99 1.14
C MET A 11 11.47 -3.12 0.82
N LEU A 12 10.93 -4.33 0.65
CA LEU A 12 9.50 -4.50 0.46
C LEU A 12 8.73 -4.04 1.71
N LEU A 13 9.10 -4.53 2.90
CA LEU A 13 8.48 -4.12 4.16
C LEU A 13 8.67 -2.61 4.40
N LYS A 14 9.85 -2.07 4.08
CA LYS A 14 10.11 -0.62 4.16
C LYS A 14 9.07 0.19 3.38
N LYS A 15 8.88 -0.14 2.10
CA LYS A 15 7.97 0.56 1.20
C LYS A 15 6.52 0.44 1.67
N VAL A 16 6.13 -0.74 2.14
CA VAL A 16 4.80 -1.02 2.70
C VAL A 16 4.55 -0.15 3.94
N VAL A 17 5.49 -0.12 4.89
CA VAL A 17 5.38 0.71 6.10
C VAL A 17 5.37 2.20 5.78
N ASP A 18 6.25 2.66 4.88
CA ASP A 18 6.31 4.06 4.47
C ASP A 18 5.01 4.52 3.77
N ALA A 19 4.28 3.60 3.13
CA ALA A 19 3.00 3.90 2.48
C ALA A 19 1.83 4.05 3.46
N MET A 20 1.84 3.36 4.61
CA MET A 20 0.73 3.40 5.58
C MET A 20 0.97 4.25 6.84
N LYS A 21 2.23 4.62 7.15
CA LYS A 21 2.56 5.35 8.40
C LYS A 21 1.81 6.67 8.61
N ASP A 22 1.41 7.34 7.52
CA ASP A 22 0.69 8.61 7.57
C ASP A 22 -0.84 8.43 7.61
N LEU A 23 -1.31 7.19 7.58
CA LEU A 23 -2.72 6.81 7.67
C LEU A 23 -3.00 6.17 9.05
N CYS A 24 -2.16 5.23 9.47
CA CYS A 24 -2.38 4.42 10.67
C CYS A 24 -1.13 4.47 11.58
N LYS A 25 -1.35 4.70 12.88
CA LYS A 25 -0.27 4.74 13.88
C LYS A 25 0.09 3.36 14.41
N ASP A 26 -0.94 2.58 14.74
CA ASP A 26 -0.83 1.26 15.34
C ASP A 26 -1.69 0.30 14.50
N VAL A 27 -1.12 -0.84 14.11
CA VAL A 27 -1.78 -1.81 13.23
C VAL A 27 -1.51 -3.24 13.69
N ASN A 28 -2.47 -4.12 13.45
CA ASN A 28 -2.30 -5.55 13.61
C ASN A 28 -1.77 -6.16 12.30
N PHE A 29 -0.67 -6.90 12.40
CA PHE A 29 -0.23 -7.81 11.35
C PHE A 29 -0.78 -9.20 11.66
N ASP A 30 -1.85 -9.57 10.95
CA ASP A 30 -2.52 -10.85 11.11
C ASP A 30 -1.82 -11.91 10.26
N CYS A 31 -1.12 -12.82 10.94
CA CYS A 31 -0.43 -13.95 10.35
C CYS A 31 -1.39 -15.13 10.23
N SER A 32 -1.42 -15.77 9.06
CA SER A 32 -2.12 -17.04 8.83
C SER A 32 -1.33 -17.89 7.85
N GLU A 33 -1.74 -19.14 7.62
CA GLU A 33 -1.16 -20.01 6.58
C GLU A 33 -1.17 -19.37 5.17
N LYS A 34 -2.06 -18.41 4.92
CA LYS A 34 -2.15 -17.72 3.61
C LYS A 34 -1.12 -16.61 3.44
N GLY A 35 -0.46 -16.16 4.51
CA GLY A 35 0.45 -15.03 4.53
C GLY A 35 0.14 -14.01 5.63
N LEU A 36 0.64 -12.78 5.46
CA LEU A 36 0.44 -11.64 6.36
C LEU A 36 -0.63 -10.69 5.81
N GLN A 37 -1.52 -10.24 6.69
CA GLN A 37 -2.55 -9.25 6.37
C GLN A 37 -2.49 -8.09 7.35
N VAL A 38 -2.83 -6.89 6.86
CA VAL A 38 -3.10 -5.73 7.71
C VAL A 38 -4.38 -5.10 7.21
N GLN A 39 -5.30 -4.80 8.11
CA GLN A 39 -6.47 -3.98 7.83
C GLN A 39 -6.59 -2.93 8.91
N SER A 40 -6.68 -1.66 8.52
CA SER A 40 -6.81 -0.56 9.47
C SER A 40 -7.49 0.64 8.83
N MET A 41 -8.19 1.41 9.66
CA MET A 41 -8.74 2.71 9.28
C MET A 41 -7.82 3.82 9.74
N ASP A 42 -7.88 4.95 9.04
CA ASP A 42 -7.29 6.18 9.56
C ASP A 42 -8.08 6.71 10.78
N SER A 43 -7.46 7.61 11.54
CA SER A 43 -8.08 8.18 12.76
C SER A 43 -9.43 8.90 12.55
N SER A 44 -9.76 9.27 11.31
CA SER A 44 -11.05 9.89 10.98
C SER A 44 -12.08 8.92 10.40
N HIS A 45 -11.73 7.63 10.26
CA HIS A 45 -12.59 6.58 9.69
C HIS A 45 -13.10 6.90 8.27
N VAL A 46 -12.28 7.58 7.46
CA VAL A 46 -12.61 7.95 6.07
C VAL A 46 -11.87 7.06 5.08
N ALA A 47 -10.64 6.66 5.41
CA ALA A 47 -9.79 5.82 4.57
C ALA A 47 -9.51 4.49 5.26
N LEU A 48 -9.61 3.41 4.48
CA LEU A 48 -9.21 2.06 4.88
C LEU A 48 -7.95 1.69 4.11
N VAL A 49 -6.96 1.15 4.80
CA VAL A 49 -5.82 0.46 4.20
C VAL A 49 -5.98 -1.04 4.39
N SER A 50 -5.77 -1.79 3.31
CA SER A 50 -5.76 -3.25 3.30
C SER A 50 -4.49 -3.74 2.61
N LEU A 51 -3.62 -4.39 3.38
CA LEU A 51 -2.43 -5.07 2.89
C LEU A 51 -2.66 -6.58 2.91
N LEU A 52 -2.26 -7.24 1.82
CA LEU A 52 -2.13 -8.69 1.75
C LEU A 52 -0.77 -9.01 1.17
N LEU A 53 0.09 -9.65 1.97
CA LEU A 53 1.31 -10.32 1.55
C LEU A 53 1.04 -11.81 1.59
N ARG A 54 0.93 -12.47 0.44
CA ARG A 54 0.73 -13.92 0.38
C ARG A 54 2.02 -14.65 0.76
N GLU A 55 1.89 -15.92 1.11
CA GLU A 55 3.04 -16.83 1.33
C GLU A 55 4.09 -16.74 0.20
N SER A 56 3.66 -16.61 -1.05
CA SER A 56 4.57 -16.48 -2.20
C SER A 56 5.44 -15.22 -2.21
N ALA A 57 5.13 -14.21 -1.40
CA ALA A 57 5.95 -13.02 -1.21
C ALA A 57 7.20 -13.29 -0.33
N PHE A 58 7.29 -14.46 0.28
CA PHE A 58 8.35 -14.86 1.20
C PHE A 58 9.18 -16.01 0.62
N SER A 59 10.48 -16.04 0.91
CA SER A 59 11.34 -17.19 0.60
C SER A 59 11.06 -18.37 1.51
N GLU A 60 10.72 -18.09 2.77
CA GLU A 60 10.30 -19.06 3.77
C GLU A 60 9.13 -18.45 4.55
N PHE A 61 8.04 -19.20 4.68
CA PHE A 61 6.90 -18.78 5.49
C PHE A 61 6.37 -19.95 6.30
N LYS A 62 6.17 -19.71 7.59
CA LYS A 62 5.61 -20.67 8.53
C LYS A 62 4.71 -19.95 9.51
N CYS A 63 3.47 -20.41 9.63
CA CYS A 63 2.53 -19.90 10.63
C CYS A 63 1.82 -21.09 11.25
N ASP A 64 2.24 -21.52 12.45
CA ASP A 64 1.68 -22.72 13.11
C ASP A 64 0.20 -22.52 13.49
N ARG A 65 -0.17 -21.29 13.85
CA ARG A 65 -1.53 -20.89 14.20
C ARG A 65 -1.75 -19.43 13.85
N PRO A 66 -2.98 -19.05 13.45
CA PRO A 66 -3.32 -17.65 13.27
C PRO A 66 -2.95 -16.83 14.51
N THR A 67 -2.20 -15.74 14.31
CA THR A 67 -1.78 -14.83 15.38
C THR A 67 -1.83 -13.39 14.88
N SER A 68 -2.06 -12.45 15.80
CA SER A 68 -2.14 -11.03 15.49
C SER A 68 -1.00 -10.30 16.20
N LEU A 69 -0.15 -9.63 15.43
CA LEU A 69 1.04 -8.93 15.93
C LEU A 69 0.77 -7.43 15.89
N GLY A 70 0.27 -6.88 17.00
CA GLY A 70 0.00 -5.45 17.13
C GLY A 70 1.29 -4.65 17.29
N MET A 71 1.55 -3.74 16.34
CA MET A 71 2.78 -2.96 16.27
C MET A 71 2.52 -1.49 15.97
N ASN A 72 3.33 -0.64 16.58
CA ASN A 72 3.41 0.78 16.22
C ASN A 72 4.18 0.93 14.90
N VAL A 73 3.54 1.52 13.89
CA VAL A 73 4.04 1.64 12.50
C VAL A 73 5.29 2.50 12.42
N ASP A 74 5.38 3.57 13.22
CA ASP A 74 6.58 4.42 13.27
C ASP A 74 7.80 3.67 13.83
N SER A 75 7.59 2.81 14.81
CA SER A 75 8.64 1.96 15.40
C SER A 75 9.06 0.87 14.44
N LEU A 76 8.10 0.18 13.80
CA LEU A 76 8.35 -0.80 12.76
C LEU A 76 9.16 -0.20 11.61
N GLY A 77 8.83 1.01 11.17
CA GLY A 77 9.51 1.70 10.07
C GLY A 77 10.97 2.06 10.32
N LYS A 78 11.46 1.97 11.57
CA LYS A 78 12.88 2.17 11.89
C LYS A 78 13.73 0.95 11.54
N ILE A 79 13.19 -0.26 11.64
CA ILE A 79 13.93 -1.50 11.42
C ILE A 79 14.44 -1.62 9.98
N PRO A 80 13.59 -1.57 8.94
CA PRO A 80 14.07 -1.74 7.57
C PRO A 80 14.84 -0.50 7.07
N LYS A 81 14.95 0.59 7.84
CA LYS A 81 15.90 1.69 7.58
C LYS A 81 17.35 1.32 7.95
N MET A 82 17.53 0.32 8.79
CA MET A 82 18.85 -0.16 9.24
C MET A 82 19.36 -1.35 8.39
N CYS A 83 18.54 -1.79 7.43
CA CYS A 83 18.89 -2.77 6.41
C CYS A 83 19.44 -2.08 5.16
N GLY A 84 20.40 -2.72 4.51
CA GLY A 84 20.88 -2.40 3.17
C GLY A 84 19.81 -2.64 2.11
N GLN A 85 20.09 -2.19 0.89
CA GLN A 85 19.11 -2.23 -0.21
C GLN A 85 18.79 -3.66 -0.69
N ASN A 86 19.75 -4.57 -0.55
CA ASN A 86 19.65 -5.97 -0.96
C ASN A 86 19.57 -6.95 0.23
N ASP A 87 19.48 -6.44 1.46
CA ASP A 87 19.44 -7.28 2.65
C ASP A 87 18.11 -8.03 2.75
N SER A 88 18.17 -9.27 3.23
CA SER A 88 16.99 -10.04 3.55
C SER A 88 16.48 -9.72 4.96
N LEU A 89 15.20 -9.94 5.22
CA LEU A 89 14.59 -9.67 6.52
C LEU A 89 13.73 -10.85 6.98
N LYS A 90 14.07 -11.42 8.12
CA LYS A 90 13.33 -12.50 8.76
C LYS A 90 12.58 -11.96 9.98
N LEU A 91 11.25 -12.09 9.97
CA LEU A 91 10.38 -11.81 11.12
C LEU A 91 10.14 -13.12 11.87
N ARG A 92 10.28 -13.12 13.20
CA ARG A 92 10.01 -14.27 14.05
C ARG A 92 9.24 -13.87 15.29
N TRP A 93 8.18 -14.62 15.58
CA TRP A 93 7.43 -14.55 16.83
C TRP A 93 7.20 -15.96 17.38
N GLN A 94 7.36 -16.13 18.69
CA GLN A 94 7.27 -17.45 19.32
C GLN A 94 6.67 -17.42 20.72
N ASN A 95 5.97 -18.50 21.08
CA ASN A 95 5.54 -18.84 22.44
C ASN A 95 4.79 -17.73 23.19
N ASP A 96 3.87 -17.06 22.50
CA ASP A 96 3.05 -15.99 23.09
C ASP A 96 3.90 -14.85 23.70
N ALA A 97 5.08 -14.60 23.12
CA ALA A 97 5.95 -13.52 23.55
C ALA A 97 5.29 -12.15 23.34
N ASP A 98 5.62 -11.20 24.22
CA ASP A 98 5.27 -9.79 24.12
C ASP A 98 6.21 -9.02 23.17
N ILE A 99 7.10 -9.73 22.46
CA ILE A 99 8.06 -9.18 21.51
C ILE A 99 8.02 -9.95 20.18
N VAL A 100 8.31 -9.24 19.10
CA VAL A 100 8.61 -9.81 17.79
C VAL A 100 10.05 -9.47 17.41
N SER A 101 10.78 -10.45 16.91
CA SER A 101 12.18 -10.32 16.51
C SER A 101 12.29 -10.13 15.00
N PHE A 102 13.22 -9.29 14.58
CA PHE A 102 13.58 -9.05 13.18
C PHE A 102 15.07 -9.31 13.01
N GLN A 103 15.43 -10.17 12.09
CA GLN A 103 16.82 -10.44 11.73
C GLN A 103 17.05 -9.94 10.30
N CYS A 104 17.97 -9.00 10.15
CA CYS A 104 18.38 -8.46 8.86
C CYS A 104 19.75 -9.05 8.50
N GLU A 105 19.84 -9.66 7.33
CA GLU A 105 21.05 -10.36 6.87
C GLU A 105 21.50 -9.79 5.53
N SER A 106 22.76 -9.37 5.49
CA SER A 106 23.40 -8.87 4.28
C SER A 106 24.24 -9.97 3.64
N GLY A 107 23.87 -10.36 2.42
CA GLY A 107 24.57 -11.41 1.68
C GLY A 107 25.98 -11.03 1.20
N GLU A 108 26.34 -9.74 1.22
CA GLU A 108 27.64 -9.23 0.76
C GLU A 108 28.66 -9.05 1.91
N ASP A 109 28.18 -8.63 3.09
CA ASP A 109 29.04 -8.18 4.20
C ASP A 109 29.13 -9.19 5.37
N ASP A 110 28.57 -10.39 5.22
CA ASP A 110 28.47 -11.43 6.29
C ASP A 110 27.92 -10.84 7.61
N ARG A 111 27.00 -9.87 7.45
CA ARG A 111 26.47 -9.03 8.53
C ARG A 111 25.07 -9.50 8.90
N ILE A 112 24.89 -9.85 10.17
CA ILE A 112 23.59 -10.14 10.78
C ILE A 112 23.28 -9.05 11.81
N ALA A 113 22.08 -8.47 11.73
CA ALA A 113 21.58 -7.50 12.70
C ALA A 113 20.23 -7.94 13.24
N ASP A 114 20.16 -8.16 14.55
CA ASP A 114 18.94 -8.56 15.26
C ASP A 114 18.31 -7.35 15.97
N PHE A 115 16.99 -7.25 15.84
CA PHE A 115 16.17 -6.21 16.45
C PHE A 115 14.94 -6.84 17.10
N GLU A 116 14.42 -6.19 18.14
CA GLU A 116 13.19 -6.62 18.82
C GLU A 116 12.24 -5.44 18.98
N LEU A 117 10.96 -5.65 18.72
CA LEU A 117 9.90 -4.70 19.02
C LEU A 117 8.92 -5.29 20.01
N LYS A 118 8.51 -4.47 20.98
CA LYS A 118 7.40 -4.80 21.86
C LYS A 118 6.10 -4.76 21.08
N LEU A 119 5.33 -5.82 21.24
CA LEU A 119 3.96 -5.92 20.76
C LEU A 119 3.02 -5.17 21.69
N MET A 120 1.87 -4.79 21.15
CA MET A 120 0.79 -4.16 21.89
C MET A 120 -0.53 -4.84 21.55
N GLN A 121 -1.47 -4.76 22.48
CA GLN A 121 -2.83 -5.21 22.25
C GLN A 121 -3.58 -4.10 21.51
N ILE A 122 -4.01 -4.39 20.28
CA ILE A 122 -4.79 -3.47 19.46
C ILE A 122 -6.14 -4.14 19.21
N GLU A 123 -7.20 -3.51 19.69
CA GLU A 123 -8.56 -3.90 19.34
C GLU A 123 -8.80 -3.54 17.88
N SER A 124 -9.08 -4.54 17.06
CA SER A 124 -9.35 -4.40 15.63
C SER A 124 -10.66 -5.08 15.30
N GLU A 125 -11.59 -4.34 14.71
CA GLU A 125 -12.76 -4.91 14.07
C GLU A 125 -12.40 -5.24 12.63
N HIS A 126 -12.32 -6.53 12.30
CA HIS A 126 -12.21 -6.95 10.91
C HIS A 126 -13.46 -6.51 10.15
N MET A 127 -13.28 -5.66 9.16
CA MET A 127 -14.33 -5.22 8.26
C MET A 127 -14.32 -6.04 6.99
N GLU A 128 -15.48 -6.57 6.63
CA GLU A 128 -15.67 -7.14 5.31
C GLU A 128 -15.63 -6.03 4.27
N ILE A 129 -14.70 -6.13 3.32
CA ILE A 129 -14.64 -5.23 2.16
C ILE A 129 -15.63 -5.79 1.13
N PRO A 130 -16.76 -5.11 0.86
CA PRO A 130 -17.71 -5.60 -0.12
C PRO A 130 -17.10 -5.61 -1.52
N GLU A 131 -17.51 -6.57 -2.35
CA GLU A 131 -17.12 -6.58 -3.77
C GLU A 131 -17.75 -5.38 -4.49
N GLN A 132 -16.90 -4.43 -4.86
CA GLN A 132 -17.35 -3.20 -5.50
C GLN A 132 -17.25 -3.29 -7.02
N HIS A 133 -18.36 -3.01 -7.71
CA HIS A 133 -18.42 -2.97 -9.16
C HIS A 133 -18.11 -1.55 -9.65
N TYR A 134 -16.84 -1.29 -9.95
CA TYR A 134 -16.40 0.00 -10.48
C TYR A 134 -16.88 0.20 -11.92
N LYS A 135 -17.38 1.40 -12.22
CA LYS A 135 -17.81 1.79 -13.56
C LYS A 135 -16.62 2.15 -14.45
N VAL A 136 -15.52 2.60 -13.84
CA VAL A 136 -14.23 2.76 -14.50
C VAL A 136 -13.12 2.10 -13.68
N VAL A 137 -12.30 1.30 -14.35
CA VAL A 137 -11.03 0.81 -13.82
C VAL A 137 -9.91 1.36 -14.68
N ALA A 138 -9.02 2.18 -14.10
CA ALA A 138 -7.91 2.80 -14.80
C ALA A 138 -6.57 2.28 -14.25
N LYS A 139 -5.68 1.80 -15.12
CA LYS A 139 -4.30 1.45 -14.77
C LYS A 139 -3.35 2.51 -15.30
N LEU A 140 -2.60 3.13 -14.41
CA LEU A 140 -1.75 4.28 -14.69
C LEU A 140 -0.32 4.02 -14.19
N PRO A 141 0.70 4.70 -14.75
CA PRO A 141 2.02 4.75 -14.13
C PRO A 141 1.92 5.30 -12.70
N SER A 142 2.41 4.55 -11.72
CA SER A 142 2.29 4.93 -10.29
C SER A 142 3.06 6.21 -9.99
N ALA A 143 4.24 6.39 -10.60
CA ALA A 143 5.06 7.58 -10.46
C ALA A 143 4.37 8.84 -11.01
N GLU A 144 3.64 8.71 -12.13
CA GLU A 144 2.89 9.81 -12.72
C GLU A 144 1.70 10.17 -11.84
N PHE A 145 0.93 9.19 -11.35
CA PHE A 145 -0.16 9.45 -10.41
C PHE A 145 0.33 10.13 -9.13
N GLN A 146 1.48 9.71 -8.60
CA GLN A 146 2.10 10.33 -7.45
C GLN A 146 2.54 11.78 -7.72
N LYS A 147 3.12 12.04 -8.88
CA LYS A 147 3.47 13.40 -9.30
C LYS A 147 2.24 14.28 -9.42
N ILE A 148 1.18 13.81 -10.09
CA ILE A 148 -0.09 14.53 -10.24
C ILE A 148 -0.67 14.90 -8.87
N CYS A 149 -0.74 13.95 -7.93
CA CYS A 149 -1.31 14.21 -6.60
C CYS A 149 -0.51 15.27 -5.83
N ARG A 150 0.83 15.23 -5.89
CA ARG A 150 1.69 16.22 -5.24
C ARG A 150 1.57 17.60 -5.89
N ASP A 151 1.66 17.67 -7.21
CA ASP A 151 1.68 18.94 -7.93
C ASP A 151 0.32 19.65 -7.80
N LEU A 152 -0.79 18.91 -7.89
CA LEU A 152 -2.14 19.48 -7.77
C LEU A 152 -2.51 19.85 -6.33
N LYS A 153 -1.85 19.26 -5.32
CA LYS A 153 -2.02 19.62 -3.90
C LYS A 153 -1.61 21.07 -3.62
N GLU A 154 -0.66 21.61 -4.36
CA GLU A 154 -0.26 23.02 -4.24
C GLU A 154 -1.37 24.00 -4.69
N PHE A 155 -2.31 23.55 -5.53
CA PHE A 155 -3.38 24.40 -6.05
C PHE A 155 -4.68 24.35 -5.23
N GLY A 156 -4.89 23.31 -4.42
CA GLY A 156 -6.11 23.18 -3.63
C GLY A 156 -6.25 21.90 -2.83
N GLU A 157 -7.33 21.81 -2.05
CA GLU A 157 -7.56 20.74 -1.08
C GLU A 157 -8.35 19.55 -1.63
N THR A 158 -9.10 19.76 -2.71
CA THR A 158 -9.98 18.76 -3.32
C THR A 158 -9.67 18.58 -4.80
N MET A 159 -9.62 17.34 -5.25
CA MET A 159 -9.42 16.99 -6.66
C MET A 159 -10.66 16.32 -7.23
N GLN A 160 -11.16 16.87 -8.34
CA GLN A 160 -12.16 16.24 -9.18
C GLN A 160 -11.47 15.29 -10.15
N VAL A 161 -11.87 14.02 -10.12
CA VAL A 161 -11.41 12.97 -11.02
C VAL A 161 -12.54 12.64 -11.99
N LYS A 162 -12.33 12.88 -13.28
CA LYS A 162 -13.25 12.51 -14.36
C LYS A 162 -12.63 11.42 -15.21
N ALA A 163 -13.34 10.34 -15.45
CA ALA A 163 -12.85 9.26 -16.30
C ALA A 163 -13.89 8.90 -17.36
N SER A 164 -13.45 8.82 -18.61
CA SER A 164 -14.25 8.46 -19.78
C SER A 164 -13.40 7.66 -20.77
N LYS A 165 -13.98 7.30 -21.92
CA LYS A 165 -13.23 6.64 -23.00
C LYS A 165 -12.08 7.49 -23.56
N GLU A 166 -12.14 8.81 -23.38
CA GLU A 166 -11.10 9.74 -23.85
C GLU A 166 -9.86 9.73 -22.94
N GLY A 167 -10.02 9.34 -21.67
CA GLY A 167 -8.96 9.32 -20.67
C GLY A 167 -9.47 9.62 -19.27
N ILE A 168 -8.52 9.77 -18.34
CA ILE A 168 -8.76 10.19 -16.97
C ILE A 168 -8.17 11.58 -16.76
N THR A 169 -8.96 12.48 -16.18
CA THR A 169 -8.63 13.87 -15.93
C THR A 169 -8.68 14.16 -14.43
N PHE A 170 -7.62 14.78 -13.95
CA PHE A 170 -7.42 15.23 -12.58
C PHE A 170 -7.50 16.75 -12.56
N SER A 171 -8.46 17.32 -11.85
CA SER A 171 -8.74 18.76 -11.83
C SER A 171 -8.82 19.30 -10.42
N VAL A 172 -8.20 20.45 -10.18
CA VAL A 172 -8.26 21.20 -8.92
C VAL A 172 -8.61 22.64 -9.23
N GLN A 173 -9.40 23.24 -8.36
CA GLN A 173 -9.66 24.68 -8.34
C GLN A 173 -9.50 25.16 -6.89
N GLY A 174 -8.60 26.10 -6.68
CA GLY A 174 -8.39 26.76 -5.39
C GLY A 174 -7.99 28.22 -5.58
N ASP A 175 -7.50 28.84 -4.50
CA ASP A 175 -7.33 30.29 -4.44
C ASP A 175 -6.26 30.82 -5.40
N MET A 176 -5.19 30.05 -5.62
CA MET A 176 -4.10 30.39 -6.52
C MET A 176 -4.48 30.21 -8.00
N GLY A 177 -5.52 29.43 -8.29
CA GLY A 177 -5.98 29.14 -9.64
C GLY A 177 -6.48 27.71 -9.82
N ALA A 178 -6.44 27.24 -11.06
CA ALA A 178 -6.88 25.89 -11.42
C ALA A 178 -5.74 25.09 -12.05
N GLY A 179 -5.70 23.79 -11.73
CA GLY A 179 -4.80 22.81 -12.33
C GLY A 179 -5.60 21.71 -13.02
N ASN A 180 -5.15 21.28 -14.20
CA ASN A 180 -5.79 20.21 -14.96
C ASN A 180 -4.72 19.32 -15.61
N VAL A 181 -4.79 18.01 -15.36
CA VAL A 181 -3.93 17.01 -15.99
C VAL A 181 -4.80 15.90 -16.57
N MET A 182 -4.59 15.56 -17.84
CA MET A 182 -5.31 14.48 -18.51
C MET A 182 -4.34 13.39 -18.98
N LEU A 183 -4.60 12.15 -18.57
CA LEU A 183 -3.93 10.96 -19.08
C LEU A 183 -4.85 10.26 -20.07
N LYS A 184 -4.42 10.18 -21.32
CA LYS A 184 -5.11 9.45 -22.39
C LYS A 184 -4.64 7.99 -22.43
N PRO A 185 -5.50 7.05 -22.89
CA PRO A 185 -5.08 5.68 -23.15
C PRO A 185 -3.83 5.67 -24.04
N ARG A 186 -2.82 4.90 -23.63
CA ARG A 186 -1.53 4.79 -24.30
C ARG A 186 -1.02 3.38 -24.17
N GLU A 187 -0.73 2.76 -25.32
CA GLU A 187 0.00 1.50 -25.39
C GLU A 187 1.50 1.75 -25.21
N ALA A 188 2.16 0.85 -24.48
CA ALA A 188 3.60 0.83 -24.26
C ALA A 188 4.05 -0.61 -24.00
N GLU A 189 5.31 -0.92 -24.28
CA GLU A 189 5.89 -2.24 -23.99
C GLU A 189 6.03 -2.45 -22.48
N LYS A 190 6.45 -1.41 -21.76
CA LYS A 190 6.63 -1.42 -20.32
C LYS A 190 5.31 -1.09 -19.60
N PRO A 191 4.85 -1.91 -18.65
CA PRO A 191 3.65 -1.62 -17.86
C PRO A 191 3.69 -0.26 -17.16
N GLU A 192 4.86 0.16 -16.68
CA GLU A 192 5.09 1.46 -16.03
C GLU A 192 4.97 2.68 -16.96
N GLU A 193 4.83 2.48 -18.27
CA GLU A 193 4.61 3.54 -19.25
C GLU A 193 3.20 3.48 -19.87
N LYS A 194 2.45 2.40 -19.60
CA LYS A 194 1.14 2.12 -20.18
C LYS A 194 0.02 2.84 -19.42
N VAL A 195 -1.00 3.29 -20.16
CA VAL A 195 -2.25 3.84 -19.59
C VAL A 195 -3.42 3.07 -20.19
N THR A 196 -4.17 2.34 -19.36
CA THR A 196 -5.37 1.61 -19.80
C THR A 196 -6.59 2.01 -18.98
N LEU A 197 -7.75 2.05 -19.64
CA LEU A 197 -9.02 2.34 -19.00
C LEU A 197 -10.07 1.36 -19.50
N THR A 198 -10.73 0.66 -18.58
CA THR A 198 -11.95 -0.09 -18.83
C THR A 198 -13.12 0.77 -18.36
N VAL A 199 -13.94 1.24 -19.30
CA VAL A 199 -15.01 2.21 -19.05
C VAL A 199 -16.36 1.59 -19.40
N HIS A 200 -17.15 1.27 -18.38
CA HIS A 200 -18.55 0.90 -18.54
C HIS A 200 -19.42 2.15 -18.68
N GLU A 201 -19.24 3.11 -17.77
CA GLU A 201 -19.93 4.41 -17.77
C GLU A 201 -18.94 5.50 -17.36
N PRO A 202 -19.03 6.72 -17.91
CA PRO A 202 -18.19 7.84 -17.45
C PRO A 202 -18.47 8.16 -15.98
N VAL A 203 -17.41 8.42 -15.21
CA VAL A 203 -17.51 8.78 -13.79
C VAL A 203 -16.90 10.15 -13.56
N SER A 204 -17.51 10.93 -12.67
CA SER A 204 -16.96 12.18 -12.13
C SER A 204 -17.15 12.16 -10.62
N ALA A 205 -16.06 12.15 -9.87
CA ALA A 205 -16.08 12.13 -8.41
C ALA A 205 -15.05 13.12 -7.86
N THR A 206 -15.26 13.60 -6.63
CA THR A 206 -14.37 14.55 -5.97
C THR A 206 -13.82 13.93 -4.69
N PHE A 207 -12.52 14.01 -4.50
CA PHE A 207 -11.82 13.44 -3.35
C PHE A 207 -10.94 14.48 -2.67
N ALA A 208 -10.73 14.33 -1.36
CA ALA A 208 -9.79 15.16 -0.63
C ALA A 208 -8.34 14.77 -0.99
N LEU A 209 -7.56 15.72 -1.50
CA LEU A 209 -6.21 15.49 -2.00
C LEU A 209 -5.24 15.01 -0.92
N ARG A 210 -5.49 15.38 0.34
CA ARG A 210 -4.69 14.90 1.48
C ARG A 210 -4.58 13.37 1.50
N TYR A 211 -5.69 12.66 1.26
CA TYR A 211 -5.68 11.20 1.21
C TYR A 211 -4.98 10.67 -0.06
N LEU A 212 -5.25 11.28 -1.21
CA LEU A 212 -4.64 10.85 -2.47
C LEU A 212 -3.11 10.99 -2.45
N VAL A 213 -2.60 12.05 -1.84
CA VAL A 213 -1.15 12.23 -1.60
C VAL A 213 -0.60 11.13 -0.69
N ASN A 214 -1.34 10.74 0.35
CA ASN A 214 -0.95 9.63 1.22
C ASN A 214 -0.95 8.28 0.47
N PHE A 215 -2.03 7.96 -0.24
CA PHE A 215 -2.12 6.72 -1.03
C PHE A 215 -1.02 6.63 -2.08
N ALA A 216 -0.69 7.76 -2.73
CA ALA A 216 0.34 7.78 -3.74
C ALA A 216 1.77 7.54 -3.21
N LYS A 217 1.99 7.55 -1.89
CA LYS A 217 3.28 7.14 -1.28
C LYS A 217 3.61 5.67 -1.53
N ALA A 218 2.61 4.84 -1.85
CA ALA A 218 2.78 3.45 -2.26
C ALA A 218 3.38 3.27 -3.67
N ALA A 219 3.59 4.33 -4.45
CA ALA A 219 4.14 4.23 -5.81
C ALA A 219 5.45 3.40 -5.95
N PRO A 220 6.39 3.40 -4.99
CA PRO A 220 7.58 2.53 -5.08
C PRO A 220 7.32 1.02 -4.98
N LEU A 221 6.11 0.59 -4.61
CA LEU A 221 5.72 -0.84 -4.53
C LEU A 221 5.51 -1.46 -5.91
N CYS A 222 5.00 -0.68 -6.87
CA CYS A 222 4.67 -1.15 -8.21
C CYS A 222 4.79 -0.01 -9.22
N GLY A 223 5.28 -0.29 -10.43
CA GLY A 223 5.32 0.69 -11.52
C GLY A 223 3.93 1.13 -12.01
N THR A 224 2.87 0.43 -11.62
CA THR A 224 1.48 0.69 -12.01
C THR A 224 0.59 0.85 -10.77
N VAL A 225 -0.37 1.78 -10.83
CA VAL A 225 -1.48 1.91 -9.89
C VAL A 225 -2.79 1.61 -10.60
N GLU A 226 -3.70 0.90 -9.94
CA GLU A 226 -5.06 0.68 -10.40
C GLU A 226 -6.04 1.56 -9.61
N LEU A 227 -6.85 2.34 -10.31
CA LEU A 227 -7.89 3.19 -9.75
C LEU A 227 -9.26 2.63 -10.10
N GLY A 228 -10.09 2.34 -9.09
CA GLY A 228 -11.49 1.96 -9.26
C GLY A 228 -12.42 3.11 -8.93
N LEU A 229 -13.24 3.53 -9.88
CA LEU A 229 -14.14 4.68 -9.78
C LEU A 229 -15.61 4.24 -9.98
N GLY A 230 -16.49 4.72 -9.11
CA GLY A 230 -17.94 4.58 -9.23
C GLY A 230 -18.66 5.76 -8.57
N PRO A 231 -19.91 6.08 -8.96
CA PRO A 231 -20.64 7.24 -8.44
C PRO A 231 -20.95 7.14 -6.94
N ASP A 232 -21.20 5.93 -6.43
CA ASP A 232 -21.56 5.65 -5.04
C ASP A 232 -20.56 4.67 -4.37
N ALA A 233 -19.34 4.64 -4.87
CA ALA A 233 -18.28 3.74 -4.41
C ALA A 233 -17.11 4.56 -3.83
N PRO A 234 -16.48 4.11 -2.73
CA PRO A 234 -15.17 4.62 -2.34
C PRO A 234 -14.18 4.46 -3.49
N LEU A 235 -13.22 5.37 -3.60
CA LEU A 235 -12.11 5.21 -4.56
C LEU A 235 -11.26 4.01 -4.14
N LEU A 236 -11.07 3.05 -5.04
CA LEU A 236 -10.02 2.05 -4.90
C LEU A 236 -8.70 2.62 -5.42
N VAL A 237 -7.63 2.52 -4.65
CA VAL A 237 -6.26 2.82 -5.10
C VAL A 237 -5.37 1.63 -4.79
N ARG A 238 -5.16 0.75 -5.77
CA ARG A 238 -4.48 -0.53 -5.57
C ARG A 238 -3.10 -0.56 -6.20
N TYR A 239 -2.14 -1.08 -5.44
CA TYR A 239 -0.77 -1.38 -5.84
C TYR A 239 -0.49 -2.86 -5.62
N ASN A 240 -0.04 -3.58 -6.65
CA ASN A 240 0.40 -4.98 -6.48
C ASN A 240 1.82 -5.00 -5.86
N LEU A 241 2.17 -6.05 -5.13
CA LEU A 241 3.47 -6.14 -4.45
C LEU A 241 4.46 -6.89 -5.33
N GLU A 242 5.27 -6.18 -6.13
CA GLU A 242 6.18 -6.74 -7.16
C GLU A 242 5.45 -7.44 -8.31
N ASN A 243 4.66 -8.47 -8.01
CA ASN A 243 3.77 -9.17 -8.94
C ASN A 243 2.39 -9.39 -8.29
N THR A 244 1.42 -9.88 -9.06
CA THR A 244 0.04 -10.09 -8.59
C THR A 244 -0.11 -11.23 -7.58
N ASP A 245 0.82 -12.18 -7.58
CA ASP A 245 0.73 -13.40 -6.79
C ASP A 245 1.20 -13.13 -5.35
N ASN A 246 2.21 -12.28 -5.19
CA ASN A 246 2.72 -11.81 -3.89
C ASN A 246 1.68 -11.02 -3.08
N GLY A 247 0.67 -10.46 -3.73
CA GLY A 247 -0.44 -9.78 -3.10
C GLY A 247 -0.52 -8.30 -3.46
N HIS A 248 -1.08 -7.48 -2.57
CA HIS A 248 -1.42 -6.09 -2.86
C HIS A 248 -1.53 -5.22 -1.60
N MET A 249 -1.46 -3.92 -1.83
CA MET A 249 -1.88 -2.87 -0.90
C MET A 249 -2.95 -2.04 -1.59
N GLN A 250 -4.08 -1.80 -0.90
CA GLN A 250 -5.19 -1.00 -1.41
C GLN A 250 -5.88 -0.16 -0.35
#